data_AF-W5YUV3-F1
#
_entry.id   AF-W5YUV3-F1
#
_cell.length_a   1.000
_cell.length_b   1.000
_cell.length_c   1.000
_cell.angle_alpha   90.00
_cell.angle_beta   90.00
_cell.angle_gamma   90.00
#
_symmetry.space_group_name_H-M   'P 1'
#
loop_
_entity.id
_entity.type
_entity.pdbx_description
1 polymer ?
#
loop_
_entity_poly.entity_id
_entity_poly.type
_entity_poly.pdbx_seq_one_letter_code
_entity_poly.pdbx_strand_id
1 'polypeptide(L)' 'MAINKGKLFSEKDVYIDYSFEEVMYRWDHKAEKIHVKFYGEDEKPDPIPHDNRLFNEALLSGKEITYEEYLEGKSVE' A
#
# COMPACT_ATOMS: atom_id res chain seq x y z
N MET A 1 -12.76 6.97 6.91
CA MET A 1 -12.80 5.77 7.77
C MET A 1 -11.40 5.18 7.77
N ALA A 2 -10.76 5.07 8.94
CA ALA A 2 -9.49 4.36 9.05
C ALA A 2 -9.67 2.89 8.68
N ILE A 3 -8.78 2.33 7.87
CA ILE A 3 -8.85 0.93 7.45
C ILE A 3 -8.63 0.06 8.70
N ASN A 4 -9.65 -0.73 9.07
CA ASN A 4 -9.56 -1.60 10.25
C ASN A 4 -8.66 -2.80 9.95
N LYS A 5 -7.42 -2.73 10.47
CA LYS A 5 -6.29 -3.64 10.18
C LYS A 5 -6.53 -5.14 10.37
N GLY A 6 -7.51 -5.57 11.16
CA GLY A 6 -7.52 -6.94 11.69
C GLY A 6 -8.02 -8.02 10.72
N LYS A 7 -9.18 -7.83 10.08
CA LYS A 7 -9.82 -8.90 9.29
C LYS A 7 -9.56 -8.78 7.79
N LEU A 8 -9.62 -7.56 7.26
CA LEU A 8 -9.45 -7.30 5.83
C LEU A 8 -8.06 -7.71 5.32
N PHE A 9 -7.03 -7.51 6.14
CA PHE A 9 -5.64 -7.85 5.82
C PHE A 9 -5.33 -9.34 5.90
N SER A 10 -6.19 -10.16 6.53
CA SER A 10 -6.01 -11.63 6.56
C SER A 10 -6.85 -12.35 5.50
N GLU A 11 -7.90 -11.72 5.00
CA GLU A 11 -8.82 -12.33 4.02
C GLU A 11 -8.49 -11.98 2.56
N LYS A 12 -7.82 -10.85 2.30
CA LYS A 12 -7.48 -10.41 0.95
C LYS A 12 -6.25 -9.50 0.90
N ASP A 13 -5.68 -9.36 -0.29
CA ASP A 13 -4.67 -8.36 -0.58
C ASP A 13 -5.28 -6.96 -0.50
N VAL A 14 -4.53 -6.02 0.11
CA VAL A 14 -4.98 -4.64 0.33
C VAL A 14 -4.03 -3.70 -0.39
N TYR A 15 -4.58 -2.76 -1.16
CA TYR A 15 -3.81 -1.76 -1.89
C TYR A 15 -4.15 -0.39 -1.34
N ILE A 16 -3.12 0.38 -1.00
CA ILE A 16 -3.27 1.67 -0.33
C ILE A 16 -2.50 2.68 -1.15
N ASP A 17 -3.19 3.71 -1.60
CA ASP A 17 -2.63 4.87 -2.24
C ASP A 17 -2.33 5.96 -1.22
N TYR A 18 -1.09 6.40 -1.16
CA TYR A 18 -0.67 7.54 -0.39
C TYR A 18 -0.14 8.64 -1.31
N SER A 19 -1.10 9.34 -1.93
CA SER A 19 -0.84 10.48 -2.81
C SER A 19 0.00 11.61 -2.18
N PHE A 20 0.08 11.69 -0.84
CA PHE A 20 0.85 12.73 -0.16
C PHE A 20 2.37 12.55 -0.30
N GLU A 21 2.85 11.32 -0.27
CA GLU A 21 4.24 10.96 -0.56
C GLU A 21 4.39 10.30 -1.93
N GLU A 22 3.36 10.39 -2.77
CA GLU A 22 3.34 9.84 -4.13
C GLU A 22 3.75 8.35 -4.14
N VAL A 23 3.19 7.58 -3.21
CA VAL A 23 3.58 6.20 -2.96
C VAL A 23 2.36 5.31 -2.78
N MET A 24 2.45 4.09 -3.30
CA MET A 24 1.46 3.03 -3.16
C MET A 24 2.01 1.90 -2.30
N TYR A 25 1.18 1.37 -1.42
CA TYR A 25 1.48 0.17 -0.65
C TYR A 25 0.59 -0.97 -1.09
N ARG A 26 1.18 -2.15 -1.17
CA ARG A 26 0.47 -3.40 -1.36
C ARG A 26 0.75 -4.28 -0.15
N TRP A 27 -0.30 -4.66 0.55
CA TRP A 27 -0.26 -5.69 1.56
C TRP A 27 -0.56 -7.04 0.91
N ASP A 28 0.42 -7.94 0.97
CA ASP A 28 0.26 -9.33 0.58
C ASP A 28 -0.11 -10.15 1.82
N HIS A 29 -1.36 -10.60 1.90
CA HIS A 29 -1.87 -11.33 3.06
C HIS A 29 -1.30 -12.74 3.17
N LYS A 30 -0.86 -13.34 2.05
CA LYS A 30 -0.30 -14.71 2.03
C LYS A 30 1.13 -14.74 2.53
N ALA A 31 1.91 -13.75 2.12
CA ALA A 31 3.30 -13.61 2.54
C ALA A 31 3.43 -12.79 3.84
N GLU A 32 2.35 -12.12 4.28
CA GLU A 32 2.33 -11.15 5.38
C GLU A 32 3.38 -10.05 5.18
N LYS A 33 3.54 -9.61 3.93
CA LYS A 33 4.56 -8.65 3.48
C LYS A 33 3.93 -7.40 2.91
N ILE A 34 4.58 -6.27 3.18
CA ILE A 34 4.19 -4.99 2.59
C ILE A 34 5.17 -4.66 1.48
N HIS A 35 4.65 -4.51 0.28
CA HIS A 35 5.34 -3.99 -0.87
C HIS A 35 5.05 -2.50 -1.01
N VAL A 36 6.05 -1.74 -1.42
CA VAL A 36 5.93 -0.29 -1.62
C VAL A 36 6.34 0.04 -3.05
N LYS A 37 5.55 0.86 -3.72
CA LYS A 37 5.76 1.28 -5.11
C LYS A 37 5.57 2.78 -5.19
N PHE A 38 6.62 3.52 -5.50
CA PHE A 38 6.52 4.97 -5.69
C PHE A 38 5.95 5.27 -7.07
N TYR A 39 5.28 6.41 -7.21
CA TYR A 39 4.76 6.83 -8.50
C TYR A 39 5.92 7.04 -9.48
N GLY A 40 5.77 6.55 -10.71
CA GLY A 40 6.85 6.58 -11.71
C GLY A 40 8.05 5.66 -11.44
N GLU A 41 8.11 4.95 -10.31
CA GLU A 41 9.11 3.92 -10.03
C GLU A 41 8.48 2.51 -10.00
N ASP A 42 9.33 1.50 -10.12
CA ASP A 42 8.94 0.10 -9.94
C ASP A 42 8.69 -0.24 -8.46
N GLU A 43 7.93 -1.33 -8.24
CA GLU A 43 7.73 -1.88 -6.89
C GLU A 43 9.09 -2.22 -6.27
N LYS A 44 9.33 -1.73 -5.04
CA LYS A 44 10.56 -2.05 -4.35
C LYS A 44 10.61 -3.55 -4.08
N PRO A 45 11.74 -4.20 -4.42
CA PRO A 45 11.89 -5.64 -4.21
C PRO A 45 11.98 -6.00 -2.72
N ASP A 46 12.36 -5.04 -1.89
CA ASP A 46 12.50 -5.24 -0.45
C ASP A 46 11.19 -4.92 0.27
N PRO A 47 10.53 -5.91 0.90
CA PRO A 47 9.32 -5.68 1.65
C PRO A 47 9.62 -4.89 2.92
N ILE A 48 8.74 -3.94 3.25
CA ILE A 48 8.90 -3.15 4.47
C ILE A 48 8.27 -3.86 5.68
N PRO A 49 8.83 -3.66 6.89
CA PRO A 49 8.22 -4.18 8.10
C PRO A 49 6.86 -3.51 8.37
N HIS A 50 5.94 -4.26 8.97
CA HIS A 50 4.62 -3.76 9.38
C HIS A 50 4.66 -2.65 10.44
N ASP A 51 5.80 -2.49 11.10
CA ASP A 51 6.08 -1.42 12.05
C ASP A 51 6.56 -0.12 11.37
N ASN A 52 6.69 -0.11 10.04
CA ASN A 52 7.15 1.08 9.32
C ASN A 52 6.17 2.25 9.54
N ARG A 53 6.73 3.38 9.96
CA ARG A 53 5.99 4.62 10.21
C ARG A 53 5.22 5.09 8.99
N LEU A 54 5.83 5.03 7.80
CA LEU A 54 5.22 5.47 6.54
C LEU A 54 3.97 4.65 6.21
N PHE A 55 4.03 3.33 6.41
CA PHE A 55 2.88 2.45 6.21
C PHE A 55 1.75 2.80 7.18
N ASN A 56 2.07 3.05 8.47
CA ASN A 56 1.07 3.48 9.44
C ASN A 56 0.43 4.83 9.06
N GLU A 57 1.21 5.78 8.54
CA GLU A 57 0.69 7.06 8.05
C GLU A 57 -0.19 6.86 6.81
N ALA A 58 0.21 6.00 5.87
CA ALA A 58 -0.59 5.62 4.71
C ALA A 58 -1.90 4.89 5.09
N LEU A 59 -1.91 4.10 6.16
CA LEU A 59 -3.14 3.47 6.66
C LEU A 59 -4.09 4.46 7.32
N LEU A 60 -3.56 5.49 7.96
CA LEU A 60 -4.33 6.52 8.66
C LEU A 60 -4.86 7.60 7.70
N SER A 61 -4.02 7.98 6.73
CA SER A 61 -4.22 9.15 5.88
C SER A 61 -4.22 8.82 4.38
N GLY A 62 -3.84 7.62 4.00
CA GLY A 62 -3.97 7.12 2.63
C GLY A 62 -5.36 6.57 2.34
N LYS A 63 -5.54 6.15 1.10
CA LYS A 63 -6.82 5.71 0.54
C LYS A 63 -6.68 4.27 0.08
N GLU A 64 -7.59 3.40 0.50
CA GLU A 64 -7.69 2.07 -0.10
C GLU A 64 -8.06 2.22 -1.58
N ILE A 65 -7.26 1.62 -2.44
CA ILE A 65 -7.48 1.57 -3.89
C ILE A 65 -7.70 0.13 -4.34
N THR A 66 -8.17 -0.06 -5.57
CA THR A 66 -8.29 -1.39 -6.15
C THR A 66 -6.96 -1.90 -6.70
N TYR A 67 -6.88 -3.22 -6.94
CA TYR A 67 -5.74 -3.83 -7.64
C TYR A 67 -5.49 -3.18 -9.01
N GLU A 68 -6.56 -2.80 -9.71
CA GLU A 68 -6.49 -2.16 -11.03
C GLU A 68 -5.79 -0.79 -10.95
N GLU A 69 -6.16 0.05 -9.98
CA GLU A 69 -5.49 1.34 -9.73
C GLU A 69 -4.00 1.16 -9.37
N TYR A 70 -3.66 0.12 -8.62
CA TYR A 70 -2.27 -0.18 -8.26
C TYR A 70 -1.43 -0.65 -9.47
N LEU A 71 -2.06 -1.44 -10.35
CA LEU A 71 -1.48 -1.96 -11.58
C LEU A 71 -1.24 -0.86 -12.61
N GLU A 72 -2.26 -0.02 -12.83
CA GLU A 72 -2.15 1.17 -13.69
C GLU A 72 -1.01 2.05 -13.20
N GLY A 73 -0.85 2.16 -11.87
CA GLY A 73 0.11 3.04 -11.25
C GLY A 73 -0.30 4.49 -11.48
N LYS A 74 0.31 5.41 -10.73
CA LYS A 74 0.18 6.83 -11.05
C LYS A 74 1.44 7.32 -11.73
N SER A 75 1.24 7.96 -12.86
CA SER A 75 2.24 8.79 -13.52
C SER A 75 2.37 10.09 -12.72
N VAL A 76 3.60 10.47 -12.40
CA VAL A 76 3.91 11.82 -11.93
C VAL A 76 3.88 12.70 -13.18
N GLU A 77 2.78 13.42 -13.42
CA GLU A 77 2.69 14.42 -14.51
C GLU A 77 3.27 15.77 -14.08
#